data_AF-A0A7X7E8Y8-F1
#
_entry.id   AF-A0A7X7E8Y8-F1
#
_cell.length_a   1.000
_cell.length_b   1.000
_cell.length_c   1.000
_cell.angle_alpha   90.00
_cell.angle_beta   90.00
_cell.angle_gamma   90.00
#
_symmetry.space_group_name_H-M   'P 1'
#
loop_
_entity.id
_entity.type
_entity.pdbx_description
1 polymer ?
#
loop_
_entity_poly.entity_id
_entity_poly.type
_entity_poly.pdbx_seq_one_letter_code
_entity_poly.pdbx_strand_id
1 'polypeptide(L)'
;MLPLILGVVLVACLSGLFTAYFGANDRATGATTSTTPGDGADAPLAAADQIPIDLVARAQEVGANEMGQILVLMYHLIGYDDSKYNRTPEGFRQDIADLRAAGYYPVNLNDLVNGDFDVPAGKTPVVITFDDSSGGQYRINADGSLDPDCAVAIMQEAVRQGGWASRAGFFPLIDVDAPDHVLFGQPELAQEKLQRLVSWGYEVGSHTVSHLNLKKAAVSEVKKQLYESQTTIEEMIGGGYEVTSLAAPFGEYPSQASILKSGDHEGRPYAYQAALKATGGASFSPFSDGFRAYHIPRVEVGEAGLTEILAQFERAPGLRFISDGDPTTISVPDDIDPALGSVQTGLGQEVVRY
;
A
#
# COMPACT_ATOMS: atom_id res chain seq x y z
N MET A 1 36.64 -58.30 27.56
CA MET A 1 35.77 -59.24 26.84
C MET A 1 34.90 -58.42 25.88
N LEU A 2 35.18 -58.51 24.57
CA LEU A 2 34.18 -58.37 23.48
C LEU A 2 33.27 -59.63 23.51
N PRO A 3 32.14 -59.76 22.75
CA PRO A 3 31.71 -58.94 21.61
C PRO A 3 30.21 -58.57 21.50
N LEU A 4 29.95 -57.67 20.55
CA LEU A 4 28.66 -57.31 19.95
C LEU A 4 28.40 -58.21 18.73
N ILE A 5 27.17 -58.69 18.53
CA ILE A 5 26.68 -59.53 17.41
C ILE A 5 25.59 -58.71 16.67
N LEU A 6 25.77 -58.37 15.38
CA LEU A 6 25.15 -58.97 14.14
C LEU A 6 23.62 -58.82 14.07
N GLY A 7 22.93 -58.33 13.01
CA GLY A 7 23.28 -57.84 11.67
C GLY A 7 22.02 -57.67 10.76
N VAL A 8 22.22 -57.03 9.59
CA VAL A 8 21.61 -57.18 8.21
C VAL A 8 20.09 -56.90 8.03
N VAL A 9 19.59 -56.08 7.07
CA VAL A 9 19.31 -56.30 5.61
C VAL A 9 18.83 -54.93 4.99
N LEU A 10 19.48 -54.34 3.97
CA LEU A 10 19.31 -54.38 2.48
C LEU A 10 18.10 -53.61 1.89
N VAL A 11 18.34 -52.69 0.93
CA VAL A 11 17.57 -52.37 -0.34
C VAL A 11 18.34 -51.21 -1.04
N ALA A 12 19.15 -51.48 -2.07
CA ALA A 12 18.87 -51.47 -3.52
C ALA A 12 19.05 -50.09 -4.22
N CYS A 13 20.08 -50.02 -5.07
CA CYS A 13 20.40 -48.91 -5.97
C CYS A 13 19.50 -48.95 -7.23
N LEU A 14 19.11 -47.78 -7.73
CA LEU A 14 18.67 -47.59 -9.12
C LEU A 14 19.23 -46.27 -9.66
N SER A 15 19.99 -46.41 -10.74
CA SER A 15 20.58 -45.36 -11.57
C SER A 15 19.74 -45.17 -12.84
N GLY A 16 19.52 -43.92 -13.24
CA GLY A 16 19.07 -43.52 -14.59
C GLY A 16 19.69 -42.16 -14.91
N LEU A 17 20.70 -42.10 -15.79
CA LEU A 17 20.61 -41.85 -17.24
C LEU A 17 20.08 -40.44 -17.59
N PHE A 18 21.00 -39.50 -17.79
CA PHE A 18 20.80 -38.29 -18.59
C PHE A 18 21.76 -38.33 -19.77
N THR A 19 21.22 -38.42 -20.98
CA THR A 19 21.96 -38.46 -22.24
C THR A 19 22.06 -37.03 -22.78
N ALA A 20 23.29 -36.55 -22.98
CA ALA A 20 23.58 -35.30 -23.67
C ALA A 20 23.47 -35.50 -25.19
N TYR A 21 22.89 -34.53 -25.90
CA TYR A 21 22.93 -34.45 -27.35
C TYR A 21 23.65 -33.17 -27.76
N PHE A 22 24.89 -33.31 -28.22
CA PHE A 22 25.61 -32.35 -29.04
C PHE A 22 25.61 -32.90 -30.48
N GLY A 23 25.26 -32.07 -31.45
CA GLY A 23 25.32 -32.39 -32.88
C GLY A 23 25.75 -31.19 -33.69
N ALA A 24 26.99 -31.24 -34.16
CA ALA A 24 27.65 -30.33 -35.11
C ALA A 24 26.93 -30.36 -36.48
N ASN A 25 26.70 -29.21 -37.12
CA ASN A 25 27.53 -28.56 -38.13
C ASN A 25 27.49 -29.25 -39.50
N ASP A 26 26.82 -28.60 -40.48
CA ASP A 26 27.06 -28.84 -41.90
C ASP A 26 27.12 -27.51 -42.65
N ARG A 27 28.20 -27.35 -43.41
CA ARG A 27 28.50 -26.22 -44.30
C ARG A 27 27.99 -26.52 -45.70
N ALA A 28 27.42 -25.54 -46.38
CA ALA A 28 27.55 -25.38 -47.84
C ALA A 28 27.33 -23.92 -48.29
N THR A 29 28.47 -23.25 -48.54
CA THR A 29 28.80 -22.29 -49.61
C THR A 29 27.72 -21.49 -50.35
N GLY A 30 27.93 -20.15 -50.43
CA GLY A 30 27.63 -19.39 -51.66
C GLY A 30 27.42 -17.88 -51.52
N ALA A 31 28.43 -17.11 -51.97
CA ALA A 31 28.36 -15.74 -52.49
C ALA A 31 28.25 -14.54 -51.52
N THR A 32 29.37 -13.81 -51.46
CA THR A 32 29.55 -12.42 -51.02
C THR A 32 28.91 -11.41 -51.99
N THR A 33 28.18 -10.43 -51.45
CA THR A 33 28.18 -9.04 -51.95
C THR A 33 27.89 -8.07 -50.81
N SER A 34 28.80 -7.12 -50.64
CA SER A 34 28.75 -5.96 -49.75
C SER A 34 27.78 -4.89 -50.27
N THR A 35 26.91 -4.37 -49.40
CA THR A 35 26.35 -3.01 -49.54
C THR A 35 25.96 -2.44 -48.17
N THR A 36 26.28 -1.15 -48.02
CA THR A 36 26.25 -0.21 -46.89
C THR A 36 24.88 -0.08 -46.17
N PRO A 37 24.81 0.35 -44.89
CA PRO A 37 23.56 0.52 -44.15
C PRO A 37 22.78 1.73 -44.69
N GLY A 38 21.49 1.54 -44.98
CA GLY A 38 20.57 2.62 -45.31
C GLY A 38 19.83 3.09 -44.06
N ASP A 39 19.88 4.38 -43.81
CA ASP A 39 19.04 5.11 -42.85
C ASP A 39 17.56 4.80 -43.09
N GLY A 40 16.98 4.02 -42.18
CA GLY A 40 15.54 3.90 -42.00
C GLY A 40 15.13 4.85 -40.89
N ALA A 41 14.64 6.03 -41.25
CA ALA A 41 14.08 6.99 -40.32
C ALA A 41 12.97 6.34 -39.48
N ASP A 42 13.08 6.44 -38.15
CA ASP A 42 11.99 6.18 -37.21
C ASP A 42 10.82 7.09 -37.57
N ALA A 43 9.78 6.51 -38.18
CA ALA A 43 8.48 7.13 -38.23
C ALA A 43 7.91 7.08 -36.80
N PRO A 44 7.45 8.20 -36.22
CA PRO A 44 6.80 8.16 -34.92
C PRO A 44 5.55 7.29 -35.04
N LEU A 45 5.41 6.30 -34.15
CA LEU A 45 4.15 5.59 -33.97
C LEU A 45 3.09 6.66 -33.70
N ALA A 46 2.16 6.83 -34.63
CA ALA A 46 0.98 7.62 -34.42
C ALA A 46 0.28 7.09 -33.16
N ALA A 47 0.03 7.98 -32.20
CA ALA A 47 -0.85 7.69 -31.08
C ALA A 47 -2.16 7.15 -31.67
N ALA A 48 -2.54 5.94 -31.29
CA ALA A 48 -3.81 5.38 -31.70
C ALA A 48 -4.91 6.34 -31.23
N ASP A 49 -5.71 6.84 -32.18
CA ASP A 49 -6.93 7.59 -31.90
C ASP A 49 -7.79 6.77 -30.93
N GLN A 50 -7.77 7.14 -29.64
CA GLN A 50 -8.72 6.60 -28.68
C GLN A 50 -10.09 7.16 -29.06
N ILE A 51 -11.02 6.27 -29.38
CA ILE A 51 -12.44 6.64 -29.51
C ILE A 51 -12.81 7.38 -28.22
N PRO A 52 -13.43 8.58 -28.29
CA PRO A 52 -13.88 9.28 -27.10
C PRO A 52 -14.76 8.33 -26.28
N ILE A 53 -14.31 7.98 -25.08
CA ILE A 53 -15.12 7.18 -24.15
C ILE A 53 -16.34 8.03 -23.81
N ASP A 54 -17.54 7.49 -23.98
CA ASP A 54 -18.74 8.11 -23.42
C ASP A 54 -18.69 7.90 -21.90
N LEU A 55 -18.11 8.87 -21.20
CA LEU A 55 -17.85 8.82 -19.76
C LEU A 55 -19.14 8.66 -18.96
N VAL A 56 -20.24 9.29 -19.41
CA VAL A 56 -21.57 9.17 -18.80
C VAL A 56 -22.08 7.74 -18.94
N ALA A 57 -22.03 7.18 -20.15
CA ALA A 57 -22.48 5.80 -20.37
C ALA A 57 -21.66 4.78 -19.57
N ARG A 58 -20.34 4.97 -19.46
CA ARG A 58 -19.47 4.11 -18.65
C ARG A 58 -19.78 4.25 -17.15
N ALA A 59 -19.93 5.47 -16.65
CA ALA A 59 -20.29 5.73 -15.26
C ALA A 59 -21.63 5.07 -14.90
N GLN A 60 -22.61 5.15 -15.80
CA GLN A 60 -23.89 4.44 -15.68
C GLN A 60 -23.75 2.92 -15.69
N GLU A 61 -22.92 2.37 -16.58
CA GLU A 61 -22.70 0.92 -16.71
C GLU A 61 -22.11 0.31 -15.44
N VAL A 62 -21.10 0.97 -14.85
CA VAL A 62 -20.42 0.46 -13.65
C VAL A 62 -21.03 0.93 -12.34
N GLY A 63 -22.02 1.83 -12.40
CA GLY A 63 -22.61 2.47 -11.22
C GLY A 63 -21.58 3.30 -10.44
N ALA A 64 -20.78 4.10 -11.14
CA ALA A 64 -19.71 4.91 -10.55
C ALA A 64 -20.23 5.90 -9.49
N ASN A 65 -19.63 5.91 -8.32
CA ASN A 65 -19.95 6.83 -7.25
C ASN A 65 -18.65 7.30 -6.60
N GLU A 66 -17.99 8.29 -7.19
CA GLU A 66 -16.69 8.74 -6.69
C GLU A 66 -16.82 9.69 -5.49
N MET A 67 -18.05 10.03 -5.11
CA MET A 67 -18.34 10.68 -3.84
C MET A 67 -18.45 9.70 -2.66
N GLY A 68 -18.51 8.40 -2.93
CA GLY A 68 -18.67 7.37 -1.91
C GLY A 68 -17.50 7.30 -0.92
N GLN A 69 -17.75 6.68 0.22
CA GLN A 69 -16.78 6.48 1.28
C GLN A 69 -15.72 5.44 0.89
N ILE A 70 -14.50 5.64 1.41
CA ILE A 70 -13.30 4.85 1.12
C ILE A 70 -12.81 4.22 2.43
N LEU A 71 -12.42 2.97 2.38
CA LEU A 71 -11.86 2.28 3.54
C LEU A 71 -10.38 2.64 3.71
N VAL A 72 -10.01 3.05 4.92
CA VAL A 72 -8.61 3.15 5.36
C VAL A 72 -8.44 2.17 6.50
N LEU A 73 -7.82 1.03 6.20
CA LEU A 73 -7.67 -0.09 7.13
C LEU A 73 -6.39 0.09 7.96
N MET A 74 -6.48 -0.18 9.26
CA MET A 74 -5.34 -0.11 10.18
C MET A 74 -5.03 -1.50 10.76
N TYR A 75 -3.80 -1.94 10.53
CA TYR A 75 -3.19 -3.12 11.12
C TYR A 75 -2.04 -2.69 12.05
N HIS A 76 -1.80 -3.44 13.12
CA HIS A 76 -0.65 -3.22 14.02
C HIS A 76 0.28 -4.43 14.00
N LEU A 77 -0.19 -5.59 14.44
CA LEU A 77 0.62 -6.81 14.48
C LEU A 77 0.10 -7.81 13.45
N ILE A 78 1.04 -8.46 12.76
CA ILE A 78 0.78 -9.66 11.96
C ILE A 78 1.56 -10.81 12.60
N GLY A 79 0.85 -11.74 13.23
CA GLY A 79 1.48 -12.80 14.01
C GLY A 79 0.47 -13.66 14.76
N TYR A 80 0.95 -14.40 15.76
CA TYR A 80 0.12 -15.37 16.51
C TYR A 80 -0.10 -14.99 17.97
N ASP A 81 0.28 -13.77 18.35
CA ASP A 81 0.12 -13.29 19.71
C ASP A 81 -1.36 -13.09 20.05
N ASP A 82 -1.73 -13.45 21.29
CA ASP A 82 -3.07 -13.26 21.83
C ASP A 82 -3.26 -11.79 22.25
N SER A 83 -3.51 -10.95 21.25
CA SER A 83 -3.72 -9.50 21.39
C SER A 83 -4.84 -9.06 20.47
N LYS A 84 -5.71 -8.16 20.95
CA LYS A 84 -6.77 -7.56 20.14
C LYS A 84 -6.26 -6.74 18.93
N TYR A 85 -4.97 -6.35 18.95
CA TYR A 85 -4.31 -5.60 17.88
C TYR A 85 -3.61 -6.51 16.86
N ASN A 86 -3.65 -7.82 17.08
CA ASN A 86 -3.01 -8.81 16.24
C ASN A 86 -3.99 -9.37 15.20
N ARG A 87 -3.47 -9.58 13.99
CA ARG A 87 -4.14 -10.34 12.93
C ARG A 87 -3.21 -11.49 12.55
N THR A 88 -3.72 -12.71 12.44
CA THR A 88 -2.85 -13.82 12.01
C THR A 88 -2.47 -13.68 10.53
N PRO A 89 -1.35 -14.25 10.09
CA PRO A 89 -1.00 -14.33 8.68
C PRO A 89 -2.12 -14.93 7.82
N GLU A 90 -2.82 -15.95 8.31
CA GLU A 90 -3.99 -16.54 7.62
C GLU A 90 -5.17 -15.58 7.58
N GLY A 91 -5.43 -14.87 8.68
CA GLY A 91 -6.44 -13.83 8.75
C GLY A 91 -6.18 -12.71 7.76
N PHE A 92 -4.92 -12.25 7.63
CA PHE A 92 -4.57 -11.21 6.68
C PHE A 92 -4.65 -11.68 5.22
N ARG A 93 -4.29 -12.93 4.93
CA ARG A 93 -4.55 -13.54 3.60
C ARG A 93 -6.04 -13.56 3.28
N GLN A 94 -6.87 -13.91 4.26
CA GLN A 94 -8.33 -13.90 4.09
C GLN A 94 -8.85 -12.49 3.87
N ASP A 95 -8.34 -11.49 4.60
CA ASP A 95 -8.72 -10.08 4.41
C ASP A 95 -8.45 -9.60 2.97
N ILE A 96 -7.28 -9.91 2.41
CA ILE A 96 -6.97 -9.58 1.01
C ILE A 96 -7.90 -10.33 0.06
N ALA A 97 -8.21 -11.61 0.33
CA ALA A 97 -9.13 -12.38 -0.50
C ALA A 97 -10.55 -11.79 -0.47
N ASP A 98 -11.04 -11.39 0.70
CA ASP A 98 -12.37 -10.79 0.88
C ASP A 98 -12.45 -9.41 0.21
N LEU A 99 -11.42 -8.57 0.35
CA LEU A 99 -11.31 -7.29 -0.37
C LEU A 99 -11.35 -7.50 -1.89
N ARG A 100 -10.56 -8.44 -2.42
CA ARG A 100 -10.56 -8.76 -3.86
C ARG A 100 -11.92 -9.23 -4.34
N ALA A 101 -12.57 -10.14 -3.59
CA ALA A 101 -13.88 -10.67 -3.90
C ALA A 101 -14.97 -9.58 -3.88
N ALA A 102 -14.87 -8.64 -2.94
CA ALA A 102 -15.80 -7.51 -2.82
C ALA A 102 -15.53 -6.35 -3.81
N GLY A 103 -14.52 -6.48 -4.67
CA GLY A 103 -14.21 -5.52 -5.73
C GLY A 103 -13.32 -4.36 -5.30
N TYR A 104 -12.58 -4.49 -4.19
CA TYR A 104 -11.63 -3.47 -3.77
C TYR A 104 -10.32 -3.54 -4.56
N TYR A 105 -9.65 -2.39 -4.64
CA TYR A 105 -8.37 -2.19 -5.29
C TYR A 105 -7.48 -1.30 -4.41
N PRO A 106 -6.24 -1.71 -4.09
CA PRO A 106 -5.43 -0.98 -3.14
C PRO A 106 -4.85 0.30 -3.75
N VAL A 107 -4.84 1.37 -2.98
CA VAL A 107 -4.24 2.67 -3.32
C VAL A 107 -3.37 3.16 -2.17
N ASN A 108 -2.41 4.04 -2.45
CA ASN A 108 -1.61 4.68 -1.41
C ASN A 108 -2.43 5.79 -0.73
N LEU A 109 -1.99 6.22 0.46
CA LEU A 109 -2.68 7.29 1.18
C LEU A 109 -2.54 8.62 0.44
N ASN A 110 -1.40 8.87 -0.19
CA ASN A 110 -1.21 10.05 -1.03
C ASN A 110 -2.17 10.09 -2.23
N ASP A 111 -2.49 8.95 -2.84
CA ASP A 111 -3.50 8.86 -3.91
C ASP A 111 -4.87 9.32 -3.38
N LEU A 112 -5.25 8.84 -2.19
CA LEU A 112 -6.46 9.27 -1.48
C LEU A 112 -6.45 10.77 -1.17
N VAL A 113 -5.36 11.31 -0.62
CA VAL A 113 -5.30 12.71 -0.17
C VAL A 113 -5.38 13.69 -1.33
N ASN A 114 -4.78 13.32 -2.47
CA ASN A 114 -4.74 14.16 -3.67
C ASN A 114 -5.93 13.93 -4.61
N GLY A 115 -6.73 12.88 -4.38
CA GLY A 115 -7.77 12.47 -5.32
C GLY A 115 -7.22 11.96 -6.64
N ASP A 116 -5.97 11.47 -6.65
CA ASP A 116 -5.29 10.93 -7.83
C ASP A 116 -5.53 9.41 -7.89
N PHE A 117 -6.73 9.03 -8.30
CA PHE A 117 -7.15 7.63 -8.35
C PHE A 117 -6.96 7.03 -9.74
N ASP A 118 -5.93 6.20 -9.88
CA ASP A 118 -5.82 5.21 -10.97
C ASP A 118 -6.44 3.89 -10.52
N VAL A 119 -7.77 3.88 -10.39
CA VAL A 119 -8.56 2.72 -9.94
C VAL A 119 -9.37 2.19 -11.11
N PRO A 120 -9.35 0.87 -11.41
CA PRO A 120 -10.13 0.35 -12.53
C PRO A 120 -11.63 0.60 -12.40
N ALA A 121 -12.32 0.81 -13.53
CA ALA A 121 -13.76 1.01 -13.58
C ALA A 121 -14.52 -0.10 -12.82
N GLY A 122 -15.50 0.30 -11.99
CA GLY A 122 -16.29 -0.60 -11.16
C GLY A 122 -15.58 -1.12 -9.90
N LYS A 123 -14.33 -0.72 -9.63
CA LYS A 123 -13.60 -1.07 -8.39
C LYS A 123 -13.73 0.03 -7.34
N THR A 124 -13.52 -0.36 -6.09
CA THR A 124 -13.51 0.54 -4.92
C THR A 124 -12.09 0.69 -4.39
N PRO A 125 -11.54 1.91 -4.20
CA PRO A 125 -10.24 2.08 -3.57
C PRO A 125 -10.25 1.59 -2.11
N VAL A 126 -9.13 1.04 -1.66
CA VAL A 126 -8.85 0.77 -0.23
C VAL A 126 -7.43 1.19 0.09
N VAL A 127 -7.26 1.92 1.19
CA VAL A 127 -5.93 2.21 1.74
C VAL A 127 -5.65 1.20 2.84
N ILE A 128 -4.55 0.47 2.74
CA ILE A 128 -4.09 -0.47 3.78
C ILE A 128 -2.94 0.19 4.53
N THR A 129 -3.04 0.31 5.84
CA THR A 129 -2.02 0.95 6.68
C THR A 129 -1.52 0.02 7.78
N PHE A 130 -0.23 0.12 8.08
CA PHE A 130 0.44 -0.59 9.16
C PHE A 130 1.14 0.38 10.11
N ASP A 131 0.76 0.36 11.38
CA ASP A 131 1.35 1.22 12.42
C ASP A 131 2.41 0.45 13.22
N ASP A 132 3.34 1.17 13.84
CA ASP A 132 4.39 0.67 14.75
C ASP A 132 5.55 -0.13 14.14
N SER A 133 5.51 -0.48 12.85
CA SER A 133 6.58 -1.25 12.17
C SER A 133 7.05 -2.50 12.93
N SER A 134 6.14 -3.35 13.39
CA SER A 134 6.52 -4.65 13.99
C SER A 134 7.16 -5.58 12.96
N GLY A 135 7.97 -6.53 13.41
CA GLY A 135 8.67 -7.46 12.50
C GLY A 135 7.71 -8.35 11.69
N GLY A 136 6.52 -8.63 12.22
CA GLY A 136 5.45 -9.33 11.48
C GLY A 136 4.95 -8.59 10.24
N GLN A 137 5.16 -7.27 10.15
CA GLN A 137 4.79 -6.51 8.95
C GLN A 137 5.78 -6.74 7.80
N TYR A 138 7.08 -6.77 8.12
CA TYR A 138 8.14 -6.99 7.14
C TYR A 138 9.33 -7.70 7.77
N ARG A 139 9.49 -9.00 7.49
CA ARG A 139 10.64 -9.80 7.94
C ARG A 139 11.41 -10.40 6.76
N ILE A 140 12.73 -10.32 6.83
CA ILE A 140 13.67 -10.96 5.91
C ILE A 140 14.36 -12.09 6.69
N ASN A 141 14.32 -13.30 6.13
CA ASN A 141 14.96 -14.48 6.70
C ASN A 141 16.48 -14.44 6.52
N ALA A 142 17.19 -15.32 7.22
CA ALA A 142 18.65 -15.42 7.15
C ALA A 142 19.19 -15.75 5.74
N ASP A 143 18.37 -16.36 4.88
CA ASP A 143 18.70 -16.67 3.48
C ASP A 143 18.36 -15.52 2.51
N GLY A 144 17.87 -14.39 3.01
CA GLY A 144 17.46 -13.22 2.22
C GLY A 144 16.04 -13.29 1.65
N SER A 145 15.31 -14.39 1.87
CA SER A 145 13.91 -14.50 1.46
C SER A 145 12.98 -13.67 2.36
N LEU A 146 11.81 -13.28 1.85
CA LEU A 146 10.75 -12.73 2.70
C LEU A 146 10.16 -13.85 3.56
N ASP A 147 9.91 -13.56 4.84
CA ASP A 147 9.10 -14.45 5.66
C ASP A 147 7.71 -14.57 5.04
N PRO A 148 7.26 -15.77 4.62
CA PRO A 148 5.97 -15.95 3.95
C PRO A 148 4.76 -15.51 4.79
N ASP A 149 4.93 -15.43 6.12
CA ASP A 149 3.89 -15.03 7.06
C ASP A 149 3.89 -13.54 7.39
N CYS A 150 4.87 -12.76 6.91
CA CYS A 150 4.84 -11.32 7.08
C CYS A 150 3.89 -10.62 6.09
N ALA A 151 3.38 -9.44 6.48
CA ALA A 151 2.41 -8.69 5.67
C ALA A 151 2.91 -8.41 4.24
N VAL A 152 4.17 -7.98 4.11
CA VAL A 152 4.79 -7.66 2.82
C VAL A 152 4.82 -8.88 1.91
N ALA A 153 5.17 -10.07 2.41
CA ALA A 153 5.18 -11.29 1.58
C ALA A 153 3.79 -11.67 1.09
N ILE A 154 2.79 -11.56 1.97
CA ILE A 154 1.39 -11.85 1.67
C ILE A 154 0.87 -10.88 0.58
N MET A 155 1.16 -9.58 0.70
CA MET A 155 0.78 -8.59 -0.31
C MET A 155 1.50 -8.79 -1.65
N GLN A 156 2.82 -9.07 -1.62
CA GLN A 156 3.60 -9.36 -2.84
C GLN A 156 3.06 -10.58 -3.59
N GLU A 157 2.63 -11.62 -2.87
CA GLU A 157 1.97 -12.77 -3.47
C GLU A 157 0.62 -12.40 -4.13
N ALA A 158 -0.18 -11.55 -3.49
CA ALA A 158 -1.43 -11.05 -4.09
C ALA A 158 -1.18 -10.24 -5.38
N VAL A 159 -0.15 -9.40 -5.40
CA VAL A 159 0.28 -8.66 -6.59
C VAL A 159 0.69 -9.62 -7.71
N ARG A 160 1.50 -10.64 -7.40
CA ARG A 160 1.95 -11.66 -8.37
C ARG A 160 0.80 -12.44 -8.99
N GLN A 161 -0.28 -12.67 -8.24
CA GLN A 161 -1.50 -13.32 -8.74
C GLN A 161 -2.33 -12.43 -9.68
N GLY A 162 -2.04 -11.13 -9.74
CA GLY A 162 -2.70 -10.16 -10.62
C GLY A 162 -4.00 -9.58 -10.08
N GLY A 163 -4.41 -8.44 -10.64
CA GLY A 163 -5.60 -7.71 -10.20
C GLY A 163 -5.47 -7.05 -8.82
N TRP A 164 -4.24 -6.90 -8.32
CA TRP A 164 -3.90 -6.23 -7.07
C TRP A 164 -2.64 -5.39 -7.28
N ALA A 165 -2.62 -4.16 -6.76
CA ALA A 165 -1.45 -3.29 -6.85
C ALA A 165 -0.60 -3.35 -5.58
N SER A 166 0.69 -3.07 -5.73
CA SER A 166 1.64 -2.96 -4.62
C SER A 166 1.49 -1.58 -3.96
N ARG A 167 0.39 -1.40 -3.22
CA ARG A 167 -0.01 -0.14 -2.59
C ARG A 167 -0.46 -0.41 -1.14
N ALA A 168 0.15 0.29 -0.19
CA ALA A 168 -0.09 0.25 1.25
C ALA A 168 0.82 1.28 1.93
N GLY A 169 0.42 1.79 3.10
CA GLY A 169 1.18 2.73 3.92
C GLY A 169 1.81 2.07 5.15
N PHE A 170 3.09 2.28 5.38
CA PHE A 170 3.80 1.84 6.59
C PHE A 170 4.21 3.05 7.42
N PHE A 171 3.89 3.04 8.71
CA PHE A 171 4.15 4.13 9.64
C PHE A 171 5.11 3.64 10.72
N PRO A 172 6.44 3.65 10.46
CA PRO A 172 7.42 3.09 11.37
C PRO A 172 7.71 3.97 12.58
N LEU A 173 8.13 3.30 13.66
CA LEU A 173 8.75 3.88 14.83
C LEU A 173 10.27 3.78 14.72
N ILE A 174 10.98 4.77 15.27
CA ILE A 174 12.43 4.93 15.09
C ILE A 174 13.18 4.61 16.39
N ASP A 175 12.68 5.06 17.54
CA ASP A 175 13.34 4.87 18.84
C ASP A 175 12.30 4.61 19.93
N VAL A 176 12.08 3.33 20.24
CA VAL A 176 11.13 2.86 21.24
C VAL A 176 11.71 1.69 22.04
N ASP A 177 11.24 1.51 23.27
CA ASP A 177 11.59 0.39 24.16
C ASP A 177 10.84 -0.90 23.78
N ALA A 178 10.87 -1.22 22.48
CA ALA A 178 10.28 -2.40 21.86
C ALA A 178 11.09 -2.73 20.59
N PRO A 179 12.21 -3.47 20.70
CA PRO A 179 13.15 -3.63 19.59
C PRO A 179 12.55 -4.20 18.31
N ASP A 180 11.54 -5.08 18.38
CA ASP A 180 10.86 -5.63 17.19
C ASP A 180 10.03 -4.57 16.43
N HIS A 181 9.73 -3.43 17.06
CA HIS A 181 9.00 -2.30 16.49
C HIS A 181 9.92 -1.21 15.93
N VAL A 182 11.22 -1.24 16.22
CA VAL A 182 12.18 -0.29 15.66
C VAL A 182 12.47 -0.71 14.22
N LEU A 183 11.84 -0.03 13.26
CA LEU A 183 12.03 -0.24 11.82
C LEU A 183 11.98 -1.73 11.42
N PHE A 184 10.92 -2.43 11.81
CA PHE A 184 10.66 -3.84 11.50
C PHE A 184 11.63 -4.83 12.16
N GLY A 185 12.23 -4.46 13.29
CA GLY A 185 12.95 -5.39 14.17
C GLY A 185 14.24 -5.99 13.61
N GLN A 186 14.79 -5.40 12.54
CA GLN A 186 16.05 -5.83 11.90
C GLN A 186 16.87 -4.58 11.55
N PRO A 187 17.49 -3.92 12.56
CA PRO A 187 18.13 -2.61 12.40
C PRO A 187 19.22 -2.60 11.31
N GLU A 188 19.93 -3.71 11.12
CA GLU A 188 20.92 -3.88 10.06
C GLU A 188 20.33 -3.91 8.64
N LEU A 189 19.04 -4.20 8.51
CA LEU A 189 18.29 -4.21 7.24
C LEU A 189 17.32 -3.04 7.12
N ALA A 190 17.21 -2.16 8.12
CA ALA A 190 16.19 -1.13 8.17
C ALA A 190 16.20 -0.22 6.93
N GLN A 191 17.39 0.24 6.52
CA GLN A 191 17.53 1.08 5.32
C GLN A 191 17.12 0.34 4.05
N GLU A 192 17.60 -0.91 3.86
CA GLU A 192 17.25 -1.74 2.71
C GLU A 192 15.73 -1.98 2.65
N LYS A 193 15.10 -2.29 3.78
CA LYS A 193 13.66 -2.52 3.87
C LYS A 193 12.86 -1.29 3.43
N LEU A 194 13.19 -0.12 3.97
CA LEU A 194 12.50 1.12 3.59
C LEU A 194 12.66 1.44 2.10
N GLN A 195 13.87 1.32 1.57
CA GLN A 195 14.13 1.51 0.14
C GLN A 195 13.35 0.50 -0.72
N ARG A 196 13.29 -0.77 -0.31
CA ARG A 196 12.56 -1.82 -1.02
C ARG A 196 11.06 -1.58 -1.01
N LEU A 197 10.48 -1.18 0.12
CA LEU A 197 9.06 -0.83 0.21
C LEU A 197 8.69 0.22 -0.84
N VAL A 198 9.44 1.32 -0.88
CA VAL A 198 9.22 2.40 -1.86
C VAL A 198 9.45 1.92 -3.29
N SER A 199 10.51 1.14 -3.54
CA SER A 199 10.80 0.62 -4.88
C SER A 199 9.70 -0.31 -5.42
N TRP A 200 8.97 -0.97 -4.53
CA TRP A 200 7.82 -1.80 -4.88
C TRP A 200 6.52 -1.00 -5.04
N GLY A 201 6.50 0.29 -4.72
CA GLY A 201 5.31 1.15 -4.83
C GLY A 201 4.53 1.37 -3.53
N TYR A 202 4.99 0.82 -2.40
CA TYR A 202 4.41 1.12 -1.09
C TYR A 202 4.80 2.53 -0.62
N GLU A 203 3.97 3.10 0.25
CA GLU A 203 4.20 4.38 0.90
C GLU A 203 4.77 4.17 2.32
N VAL A 204 5.70 5.01 2.73
CA VAL A 204 6.19 5.14 4.10
C VAL A 204 5.83 6.53 4.64
N GLY A 205 5.06 6.57 5.72
CA GLY A 205 4.69 7.77 6.46
C GLY A 205 5.43 7.90 7.80
N SER A 206 5.06 8.87 8.63
CA SER A 206 5.58 9.03 9.99
C SER A 206 4.66 8.42 11.04
N HIS A 207 5.22 7.79 12.07
CA HIS A 207 4.52 7.48 13.32
C HIS A 207 5.14 8.16 14.54
N THR A 208 5.76 9.33 14.34
CA THR A 208 6.70 9.97 15.28
C THR A 208 7.97 9.13 15.51
N VAL A 209 8.92 9.64 16.28
CA VAL A 209 10.16 8.91 16.60
C VAL A 209 9.88 7.84 17.66
N SER A 210 9.24 8.25 18.76
CA SER A 210 9.14 7.46 19.99
C SER A 210 7.70 7.14 20.40
N HIS A 211 6.78 7.07 19.43
CA HIS A 211 5.34 6.88 19.67
C HIS A 211 4.77 7.97 20.61
N LEU A 212 5.13 9.24 20.35
CA LEU A 212 4.79 10.37 21.20
C LEU A 212 3.27 10.62 21.24
N ASN A 213 2.70 10.71 22.45
CA ASN A 213 1.32 11.18 22.61
C ASN A 213 1.22 12.70 22.33
N LEU A 214 0.82 13.04 21.10
CA LEU A 214 0.81 14.43 20.60
C LEU A 214 -0.08 15.37 21.41
N LYS A 215 -1.16 14.85 22.01
CA LYS A 215 -2.10 15.63 22.83
C LYS A 215 -1.53 16.06 24.18
N LYS A 216 -0.65 15.24 24.76
CA LYS A 216 -0.06 15.46 26.08
C LYS A 216 1.27 16.22 26.02
N ALA A 217 1.97 16.15 24.89
CA ALA A 217 3.28 16.73 24.72
C ALA A 217 3.22 18.26 24.55
N ALA A 218 4.34 18.93 24.88
CA ALA A 218 4.52 20.33 24.56
C ALA A 218 4.68 20.54 23.04
N VAL A 219 4.24 21.69 22.53
CA VAL A 219 4.29 22.01 21.08
C VAL A 219 5.71 21.88 20.51
N SER A 220 6.74 22.29 21.26
CA SER A 220 8.14 22.16 20.83
C SER A 220 8.59 20.71 20.67
N GLU A 221 8.10 19.81 21.53
CA GLU A 221 8.42 18.38 21.47
C GLU A 221 7.66 17.70 20.32
N VAL A 222 6.40 18.10 20.08
CA VAL A 222 5.66 17.62 18.90
C VAL A 222 6.38 18.03 17.61
N LYS A 223 6.78 19.31 17.48
CA LYS A 223 7.55 19.79 16.32
C LYS A 223 8.84 18.99 16.12
N LYS A 224 9.57 18.73 17.20
CA LYS A 224 10.79 17.91 17.17
C LYS A 224 10.52 16.51 16.63
N GLN A 225 9.54 15.80 17.19
CA GLN A 225 9.19 14.43 16.80
C GLN A 225 8.70 14.32 15.35
N LEU A 226 7.92 15.31 14.90
CA LEU A 226 7.43 15.38 13.52
C LEU A 226 8.57 15.64 12.53
N TYR A 227 9.48 16.55 12.88
CA TYR A 227 10.67 16.84 12.08
C TYR A 227 11.62 15.65 12.02
N GLU A 228 12.07 15.14 13.17
CA GLU A 228 13.06 14.07 13.25
C GLU A 228 12.56 12.77 12.61
N SER A 229 11.26 12.45 12.74
CA SER A 229 10.69 11.28 12.09
C SER A 229 10.68 11.41 10.57
N GLN A 230 10.19 12.54 10.04
CA GLN A 230 10.19 12.83 8.61
C GLN A 230 11.61 12.73 8.04
N THR A 231 12.56 13.49 8.58
CA THR A 231 13.90 13.57 8.00
C THR A 231 14.67 12.27 8.13
N THR A 232 14.53 11.54 9.25
CA THR A 232 15.23 10.24 9.41
C THR A 232 14.76 9.25 8.34
N ILE A 233 13.45 9.16 8.11
CA ILE A 233 12.88 8.24 7.12
C ILE A 233 13.30 8.65 5.70
N GLU A 234 13.21 9.94 5.38
CA GLU A 234 13.64 10.49 4.08
C GLU A 234 15.13 10.27 3.81
N GLU A 235 15.99 10.46 4.81
CA GLU A 235 17.45 10.22 4.70
C GLU A 235 17.77 8.73 4.50
N MET A 236 17.06 7.84 5.19
CA MET A 236 17.25 6.39 5.01
C MET A 236 16.81 5.93 3.63
N ILE A 237 15.65 6.40 3.15
CA ILE A 237 15.13 6.03 1.83
C ILE A 237 15.97 6.66 0.72
N GLY A 238 16.24 7.97 0.80
CA GLY A 238 16.92 8.74 -0.23
C GLY A 238 16.08 8.93 -1.50
N GLY A 239 16.75 9.28 -2.61
CA GLY A 239 16.09 9.38 -3.93
C GLY A 239 15.08 10.53 -4.08
N GLY A 240 15.06 11.48 -3.14
CA GLY A 240 14.07 12.56 -3.12
C GLY A 240 12.68 12.11 -2.65
N TYR A 241 12.59 10.98 -1.94
CA TYR A 241 11.36 10.57 -1.29
C TYR A 241 10.92 11.60 -0.26
N GLU A 242 9.63 11.93 -0.23
CA GLU A 242 9.02 12.88 0.72
C GLU A 242 8.04 12.13 1.63
N VAL A 243 8.21 12.25 2.94
CA VAL A 243 7.26 11.70 3.92
C VAL A 243 6.15 12.72 4.12
N THR A 244 4.97 12.47 3.56
CA THR A 244 3.88 13.46 3.52
C THR A 244 2.73 13.14 4.49
N SER A 245 2.72 11.95 5.09
CA SER A 245 1.60 11.47 5.91
C SER A 245 2.03 11.07 7.31
N LEU A 246 1.12 11.24 8.28
CA LEU A 246 1.32 10.91 9.69
C LEU A 246 0.22 9.96 10.16
N ALA A 247 0.57 8.80 10.72
CA ALA A 247 -0.34 8.11 11.63
C ALA A 247 -0.16 8.71 13.03
N ALA A 248 -1.20 9.31 13.61
CA ALA A 248 -1.07 9.94 14.93
C ALA A 248 -1.04 8.86 16.02
N PRO A 249 0.02 8.76 16.85
CA PRO A 249 0.06 7.79 17.95
C PRO A 249 -1.17 7.89 18.85
N PHE A 250 -1.73 6.74 19.22
CA PHE A 250 -2.98 6.62 19.98
C PHE A 250 -4.23 7.23 19.30
N GLY A 251 -4.13 7.69 18.05
CA GLY A 251 -5.17 8.47 17.38
C GLY A 251 -5.40 9.86 18.00
N GLU A 252 -4.44 10.37 18.78
CA GLU A 252 -4.58 11.60 19.54
C GLU A 252 -3.82 12.75 18.86
N TYR A 253 -4.42 13.93 18.87
CA TYR A 253 -3.97 15.09 18.12
C TYR A 253 -3.42 16.19 19.04
N PRO A 254 -2.44 16.98 18.58
CA PRO A 254 -1.92 18.08 19.37
C PRO A 254 -3.01 19.14 19.61
N SER A 255 -2.89 19.87 20.72
CA SER A 255 -3.80 20.98 21.05
C SER A 255 -3.83 22.07 19.98
N GLN A 256 -2.70 22.26 19.28
CA GLN A 256 -2.59 23.14 18.12
C GLN A 256 -2.51 22.31 16.84
N ALA A 257 -3.65 21.98 16.23
CA ALA A 257 -3.71 21.12 15.04
C ALA A 257 -2.89 21.64 13.84
N SER A 258 -2.69 22.95 13.71
CA SER A 258 -1.93 23.53 12.59
C SER A 258 -0.47 23.08 12.52
N ILE A 259 0.11 22.61 13.63
CA ILE A 259 1.49 22.11 13.65
C ILE A 259 1.62 20.77 12.91
N LEU A 260 0.53 20.05 12.66
CA LEU A 260 0.59 18.85 11.82
C LEU A 260 0.86 19.20 10.37
N LYS A 261 0.25 20.29 9.86
CA LYS A 261 0.42 20.72 8.47
C LYS A 261 1.85 21.12 8.17
N SER A 262 2.43 21.93 9.03
CA SER A 262 3.81 22.39 8.85
C SER A 262 4.35 23.01 10.13
N GLY A 263 5.66 22.95 10.30
CA GLY A 263 6.36 23.62 11.36
C GLY A 263 7.86 23.65 11.09
N ASP A 264 8.60 23.90 12.15
CA ASP A 264 10.06 23.90 12.13
C ASP A 264 10.58 23.36 13.47
N HIS A 265 11.75 22.72 13.41
CA HIS A 265 12.56 22.39 14.57
C HIS A 265 13.96 22.97 14.33
N GLU A 266 14.40 23.88 15.21
CA GLU A 266 15.70 24.55 15.10
C GLU A 266 15.92 25.24 13.74
N GLY A 267 14.87 25.85 13.18
CA GLY A 267 14.94 26.53 11.88
C GLY A 267 14.90 25.60 10.67
N ARG A 268 14.72 24.29 10.87
CA ARG A 268 14.59 23.29 9.80
C ARG A 268 13.11 22.92 9.64
N PRO A 269 12.50 23.14 8.46
CA PRO A 269 11.07 22.96 8.28
C PRO A 269 10.69 21.49 8.18
N TYR A 270 9.44 21.19 8.50
CA TYR A 270 8.75 19.95 8.13
C TYR A 270 7.36 20.29 7.59
N ALA A 271 6.80 19.40 6.78
CA ALA A 271 5.43 19.55 6.27
C ALA A 271 4.77 18.19 6.07
N TYR A 272 3.50 18.08 6.45
CA TYR A 272 2.64 16.93 6.16
C TYR A 272 1.40 17.39 5.43
N GLN A 273 0.86 16.52 4.59
CA GLN A 273 -0.37 16.73 3.83
C GLN A 273 -1.57 16.04 4.49
N ALA A 274 -1.33 15.00 5.29
CA ALA A 274 -2.38 14.23 5.92
C ALA A 274 -2.02 13.68 7.31
N ALA A 275 -3.05 13.41 8.11
CA ALA A 275 -2.92 12.73 9.39
C ALA A 275 -4.09 11.76 9.64
N LEU A 276 -3.75 10.53 10.00
CA LEU A 276 -4.69 9.43 10.24
C LEU A 276 -5.09 9.36 11.72
N LYS A 277 -6.38 9.11 11.97
CA LYS A 277 -6.92 8.76 13.29
C LYS A 277 -6.78 7.26 13.52
N ALA A 278 -6.78 6.79 14.78
CA ALA A 278 -6.84 5.35 15.07
C ALA A 278 -8.18 4.72 14.66
N THR A 279 -9.29 5.44 14.84
CA THR A 279 -10.64 4.93 14.57
C THR A 279 -11.55 6.01 13.99
N GLY A 280 -12.71 5.61 13.47
CA GLY A 280 -13.75 6.52 13.01
C GLY A 280 -14.61 5.99 11.86
N GLY A 281 -14.37 4.77 11.38
CA GLY A 281 -15.10 4.17 10.28
C GLY A 281 -14.50 4.53 8.92
N ALA A 282 -15.30 4.45 7.86
CA ALA A 282 -14.87 4.78 6.51
C ALA A 282 -14.59 6.29 6.36
N SER A 283 -13.61 6.63 5.53
CA SER A 283 -13.30 8.02 5.17
C SER A 283 -14.30 8.51 4.14
N PHE A 284 -14.61 9.81 4.19
CA PHE A 284 -15.19 10.49 3.04
C PHE A 284 -14.24 10.42 1.84
N SER A 285 -14.82 10.40 0.63
CA SER A 285 -14.08 10.61 -0.62
C SER A 285 -13.32 11.93 -0.56
N PRO A 286 -12.12 12.04 -1.16
CA PRO A 286 -11.44 13.32 -1.30
C PRO A 286 -12.21 14.29 -2.20
N PHE A 287 -13.26 13.86 -2.90
CA PHE A 287 -14.13 14.74 -3.66
C PHE A 287 -15.30 15.28 -2.84
N SER A 288 -15.46 14.86 -1.58
CA SER A 288 -16.48 15.36 -0.67
C SER A 288 -15.99 16.53 0.18
N ASP A 289 -16.85 17.53 0.39
CA ASP A 289 -16.66 18.62 1.36
C ASP A 289 -16.64 18.14 2.83
N GLY A 290 -16.94 16.86 3.07
CA GLY A 290 -16.77 16.15 4.33
C GLY A 290 -15.34 15.66 4.57
N PHE A 291 -14.48 15.61 3.55
CA PHE A 291 -13.11 15.11 3.69
C PHE A 291 -12.25 15.99 4.58
N ARG A 292 -11.48 15.36 5.49
CA ARG A 292 -10.60 16.05 6.43
C ARG A 292 -9.22 15.39 6.38
N ALA A 293 -8.34 15.91 5.53
CA ALA A 293 -7.00 15.33 5.30
C ALA A 293 -6.17 15.12 6.58
N TYR A 294 -6.33 16.00 7.58
CA TYR A 294 -5.64 15.87 8.88
C TYR A 294 -6.47 15.13 9.95
N HIS A 295 -7.59 14.52 9.60
CA HIS A 295 -8.44 13.73 10.51
C HIS A 295 -9.07 12.55 9.78
N ILE A 296 -8.29 11.88 8.92
CA ILE A 296 -8.78 10.74 8.12
C ILE A 296 -9.12 9.59 9.08
N PRO A 297 -10.39 9.16 9.17
CA PRO A 297 -10.77 8.05 10.02
C PRO A 297 -10.22 6.74 9.47
N ARG A 298 -9.99 5.78 10.36
CA ARG A 298 -9.60 4.42 10.01
C ARG A 298 -10.57 3.39 10.57
N VAL A 299 -10.54 2.23 9.95
CA VAL A 299 -11.15 0.99 10.45
C VAL A 299 -10.03 0.15 11.06
N GLU A 300 -10.06 -0.03 12.38
CA GLU A 300 -9.20 -1.01 13.05
C GLU A 300 -9.71 -2.41 12.67
N VAL A 301 -8.86 -3.21 12.01
CA VAL A 301 -9.31 -4.50 11.46
C VAL A 301 -9.55 -5.52 12.57
N GLY A 302 -8.58 -5.69 13.49
CA GLY A 302 -8.69 -6.63 14.60
C GLY A 302 -9.24 -8.00 14.19
N GLU A 303 -10.15 -8.56 14.99
CA GLU A 303 -10.80 -9.84 14.69
C GLU A 303 -11.90 -9.72 13.62
N ALA A 304 -12.76 -8.70 13.72
CA ALA A 304 -14.01 -8.60 12.97
C ALA A 304 -14.23 -7.28 12.21
N GLY A 305 -13.38 -6.27 12.37
CA GLY A 305 -13.61 -4.91 11.87
C GLY A 305 -13.77 -4.82 10.36
N LEU A 306 -13.01 -5.62 9.59
CA LEU A 306 -13.17 -5.69 8.14
C LEU A 306 -14.52 -6.31 7.76
N THR A 307 -14.87 -7.46 8.34
CA THR A 307 -16.15 -8.14 8.06
C THR A 307 -17.34 -7.23 8.39
N GLU A 308 -17.29 -6.52 9.51
CA GLU A 308 -18.35 -5.60 9.93
C GLU A 308 -18.53 -4.43 8.96
N ILE A 309 -17.43 -3.79 8.53
CA ILE A 309 -17.53 -2.64 7.62
C ILE A 309 -17.95 -3.06 6.21
N LEU A 310 -17.51 -4.24 5.74
CA LEU A 310 -17.97 -4.80 4.45
C LEU A 310 -19.48 -5.06 4.49
N ALA A 311 -19.99 -5.72 5.55
CA ALA A 311 -21.41 -5.96 5.73
C ALA A 311 -22.23 -4.66 5.87
N GLN A 312 -21.63 -3.57 6.38
CA GLN A 312 -22.26 -2.26 6.40
C GLN A 312 -22.47 -1.70 4.99
N PHE A 313 -21.46 -1.78 4.11
CA PHE A 313 -21.59 -1.33 2.73
C PHE A 313 -22.49 -2.22 1.87
N GLU A 314 -22.59 -3.52 2.17
CA GLU A 314 -23.60 -4.38 1.53
C GLU A 314 -25.04 -3.93 1.85
N ARG A 315 -25.28 -3.45 3.08
CA ARG A 315 -26.58 -2.92 3.49
C ARG A 315 -26.87 -1.51 2.94
N ALA A 316 -25.83 -0.77 2.59
CA ALA A 316 -25.92 0.61 2.12
C ALA A 316 -24.94 0.87 0.96
N PRO A 317 -25.15 0.23 -0.21
CA PRO A 317 -24.20 0.27 -1.32
C PRO A 317 -23.99 1.68 -1.89
N GLY A 318 -25.00 2.56 -1.79
CA GLY A 318 -24.91 3.97 -2.19
C GLY A 318 -23.91 4.80 -1.38
N LEU A 319 -23.43 4.30 -0.23
CA LEU A 319 -22.37 4.95 0.54
C LEU A 319 -20.97 4.58 0.07
N ARG A 320 -20.79 3.57 -0.79
CA ARG A 320 -19.47 3.05 -1.17
C ARG A 320 -18.93 3.77 -2.40
N PHE A 321 -17.63 4.07 -2.39
CA PHE A 321 -16.95 4.59 -3.58
C PHE A 321 -16.94 3.54 -4.70
N ILE A 322 -17.25 3.94 -5.93
CA ILE A 322 -17.07 3.09 -7.12
C ILE A 322 -16.43 3.96 -8.21
N SER A 323 -15.25 3.56 -8.70
CA SER A 323 -14.54 4.34 -9.72
C SER A 323 -15.17 4.18 -11.09
N ASP A 324 -15.16 5.25 -11.88
CA ASP A 324 -15.48 5.19 -13.31
C ASP A 324 -14.29 4.72 -14.18
N GLY A 325 -13.08 4.67 -13.62
CA GLY A 325 -11.85 4.27 -14.31
C GLY A 325 -11.16 5.36 -15.12
N ASP A 326 -11.48 6.65 -14.91
CA ASP A 326 -10.76 7.77 -15.51
C ASP A 326 -10.28 8.77 -14.44
N PRO A 327 -8.95 8.92 -14.28
CA PRO A 327 -8.39 9.80 -13.24
C PRO A 327 -8.65 11.29 -13.48
N THR A 328 -9.19 11.67 -14.65
CA THR A 328 -9.45 13.07 -15.02
C THR A 328 -10.87 13.53 -14.71
N THR A 329 -11.76 12.62 -14.29
CA THR A 329 -13.14 12.93 -13.96
C THR A 329 -13.52 12.59 -12.52
N ILE A 330 -14.67 13.13 -12.11
CA ILE A 330 -15.36 12.75 -10.89
C ILE A 330 -16.79 12.38 -11.28
N SER A 331 -17.10 11.09 -11.29
CA SER A 331 -18.45 10.59 -11.61
C SER A 331 -19.37 10.62 -10.38
N VAL A 332 -20.48 11.34 -10.50
CA VAL A 332 -21.43 11.61 -9.41
C VAL A 332 -22.87 11.27 -9.85
N PRO A 333 -23.52 10.25 -9.26
CA PRO A 333 -24.92 9.96 -9.52
C PRO A 333 -25.83 11.14 -9.16
N ASP A 334 -26.91 11.35 -9.92
CA ASP A 334 -27.91 12.39 -9.62
C ASP A 334 -28.62 12.18 -8.27
N ASP A 335 -28.74 10.93 -7.81
CA ASP A 335 -29.40 10.52 -6.57
C ASP A 335 -28.44 10.18 -5.42
N ILE A 336 -27.33 10.94 -5.32
CA ILE A 336 -26.32 10.76 -4.27
C ILE A 336 -26.91 10.76 -2.85
N ASP A 337 -26.42 9.84 -2.00
CA ASP A 337 -26.80 9.78 -0.59
C ASP A 337 -26.37 11.09 0.13
N PRO A 338 -27.31 11.81 0.80
CA PRO A 338 -26.99 13.06 1.50
C PRO A 338 -25.91 12.94 2.58
N ALA A 339 -25.67 11.74 3.11
CA ALA A 339 -24.62 11.48 4.08
C ALA A 339 -23.20 11.64 3.50
N LEU A 340 -23.04 11.66 2.17
CA LEU A 340 -21.76 11.84 1.48
C LEU A 340 -21.34 13.31 1.33
N GLY A 341 -22.21 14.26 1.69
CA GLY A 341 -21.91 15.69 1.59
C GLY A 341 -22.05 16.23 0.16
N SER A 342 -21.34 17.32 -0.13
CA SER A 342 -21.33 17.98 -1.45
C SER A 342 -20.00 17.84 -2.14
N VAL A 343 -20.00 17.86 -3.47
CA VAL A 343 -18.75 17.82 -4.27
C VAL A 343 -17.91 19.05 -3.94
N GLN A 344 -16.67 18.86 -3.48
CA GLN A 344 -15.72 19.95 -3.30
C GLN A 344 -15.01 20.29 -4.62
N THR A 345 -14.78 21.57 -4.84
CA THR A 345 -14.14 22.10 -6.05
C THR A 345 -12.64 22.30 -5.83
N GLY A 346 -11.84 22.22 -6.89
CA GLY A 346 -10.44 22.68 -6.88
C GLY A 346 -9.37 21.59 -6.95
N LEU A 347 -9.75 20.33 -7.17
CA LEU A 347 -8.80 19.23 -7.40
C LEU A 347 -8.41 19.05 -8.87
N GLY A 348 -9.12 19.71 -9.80
CA GLY A 348 -8.75 19.80 -11.21
C GLY A 348 -9.47 18.83 -12.14
N GLN A 349 -10.15 17.81 -11.60
CA GLN A 349 -10.98 16.88 -12.36
C GLN A 349 -12.30 17.51 -12.81
N GLU A 350 -12.82 17.04 -13.95
CA GLU A 350 -14.15 17.41 -14.46
C GLU A 350 -15.25 16.61 -13.76
N VAL A 351 -16.31 17.28 -13.29
CA VAL A 351 -17.45 16.60 -12.64
C VAL A 351 -18.44 16.12 -13.69
N VAL A 352 -18.67 14.82 -13.74
CA VAL A 352 -19.63 14.16 -14.62
C VAL A 352 -20.84 13.73 -13.79
N ARG A 353 -22.02 14.26 -14.11
CA ARG A 353 -23.30 13.87 -13.49
C ARG A 353 -24.10 12.99 -14.43
N TYR A 354 -24.78 11.98 -13.90
CA TYR A 354 -25.44 10.96 -14.73
C TYR A 354 -26.68 10.33 -14.10
#